data_AF-A0A9N7R1E3-F1
#
_entry.id   AF-A0A9N7R1E3-F1
#
_cell.length_a   1.000
_cell.length_b   1.000
_cell.length_c   1.000
_cell.angle_alpha   90.00
_cell.angle_beta   90.00
_cell.angle_gamma   90.00
#
_symmetry.space_group_name_H-M   'P 1'
#
loop_
_entity.id
_entity.type
_entity.pdbx_description
1 polymer ?
#
loop_
_entity_poly.entity_id
_entity_poly.type
_entity_poly.pdbx_seq_one_letter_code
_entity_poly.pdbx_strand_id
1 'polypeptide(L)'
;MRCNACWRELEGRAVTTTCGHLLCTEDASKILSNDGACPICDQVLSKSLMKPVDINPNDEWVNMAMAGVSPQILMKSAYKSVMFYMGQKDLEMQVKMNKVVGQCRQKCEAMQEKFTEKMEQIYTAYQKMTKRCQMMEQELENLTKDKQELQEKFSEKCRQKRKLDEMYDQARNEIESMKRTAIQPAHHFFQRPEPDLFTNSAARLDNRDPIRKGPRDDMWPTRHNSSNSTFDMSGGSPARQPAMPTETGNNRMHGGGQAPFGTRHGPATGNPSMTLRNLILSPIKRPQLTRSRPQMFTL
;
A
#
# COMPACT_ATOMS: atom_id res chain seq x y z
N MET A 1 2.34 -43.46 -16.91
CA MET A 1 1.16 -42.64 -17.32
C MET A 1 0.43 -42.17 -16.07
N ARG A 2 -0.49 -41.19 -16.14
CA ARG A 2 -1.22 -40.71 -14.95
C ARG A 2 -2.73 -40.83 -15.10
N CYS A 3 -3.42 -41.05 -13.98
CA CYS A 3 -4.88 -41.02 -13.92
C CYS A 3 -5.39 -39.59 -14.10
N ASN A 4 -6.34 -39.36 -15.01
CA ASN A 4 -6.90 -38.03 -15.25
C ASN A 4 -7.84 -37.54 -14.12
N ALA A 5 -8.24 -38.41 -13.18
CA ALA A 5 -9.00 -38.02 -11.99
C ALA A 5 -8.07 -37.63 -10.82
N CYS A 6 -7.35 -38.59 -10.22
CA CYS A 6 -6.49 -38.33 -9.05
C CYS A 6 -5.05 -37.91 -9.35
N TRP A 7 -4.62 -37.85 -10.62
CA TRP A 7 -3.26 -37.45 -11.05
C TRP A 7 -2.09 -38.29 -10.50
N ARG A 8 -2.39 -39.43 -9.88
CA ARG A 8 -1.41 -40.46 -9.48
C ARG A 8 -0.86 -41.17 -10.72
N GLU A 9 0.36 -41.69 -10.58
CA GLU A 9 0.97 -42.61 -11.55
C GLU A 9 0.08 -43.86 -11.71
N LEU A 10 0.04 -44.42 -12.92
CA LEU A 10 -0.63 -45.68 -13.25
C LEU A 10 0.43 -46.73 -13.51
N GLU A 11 0.26 -47.90 -12.90
CA GLU A 11 1.18 -49.03 -12.96
C GLU A 11 0.44 -50.29 -13.42
N GLY A 12 0.88 -50.91 -14.52
CA GLY A 12 0.31 -52.15 -15.07
C GLY A 12 -1.10 -52.02 -15.65
N ARG A 13 -2.11 -51.69 -14.85
CA ARG A 13 -3.52 -51.63 -15.28
C ARG A 13 -4.10 -50.23 -15.16
N ALA A 14 -4.92 -49.89 -16.14
CA ALA A 14 -5.74 -48.68 -16.14
C ALA A 14 -7.13 -48.98 -16.73
N VAL A 15 -8.01 -47.98 -16.69
CA VAL A 15 -9.31 -48.01 -17.37
C VAL A 15 -9.33 -46.88 -18.39
N THR A 16 -9.44 -47.21 -19.67
CA THR A 16 -9.66 -46.24 -20.74
C THR A 16 -11.16 -46.00 -20.94
N THR A 17 -11.50 -44.82 -21.45
CA THR A 17 -12.87 -44.38 -21.70
C THR A 17 -13.07 -44.10 -23.19
N THR A 18 -14.29 -44.23 -23.71
CA THR A 18 -14.60 -43.86 -25.11
C THR A 18 -14.36 -42.38 -25.42
N CYS A 19 -14.27 -41.52 -24.40
CA CYS A 19 -13.95 -40.10 -24.53
C CYS A 19 -12.44 -39.79 -24.56
N GLY A 20 -11.57 -40.80 -24.47
CA GLY A 20 -10.11 -40.62 -24.57
C GLY A 20 -9.39 -40.28 -23.27
N HIS A 21 -10.04 -40.44 -22.12
CA HIS A 21 -9.45 -40.24 -20.79
C HIS A 21 -9.11 -41.58 -20.12
N LEU A 22 -8.04 -41.56 -19.32
CA LEU A 22 -7.42 -42.72 -18.67
C LEU A 22 -7.53 -42.61 -17.15
N LEU A 23 -8.02 -43.67 -16.51
CA LEU A 23 -8.39 -43.69 -15.10
C LEU A 23 -7.67 -44.83 -14.35
N CYS A 24 -7.45 -44.67 -13.05
CA CYS A 24 -7.10 -45.81 -12.19
C CYS A 24 -8.36 -46.64 -11.91
N THR A 25 -8.17 -47.89 -11.47
CA THR A 25 -9.26 -48.81 -11.13
C THR A 25 -10.20 -48.26 -10.05
N GLU A 26 -9.66 -47.60 -9.03
CA GLU A 26 -10.43 -47.02 -7.93
C GLU A 26 -11.33 -45.89 -8.41
N ASP A 27 -10.78 -44.94 -9.18
CA ASP A 27 -11.54 -43.77 -9.63
C ASP A 27 -12.55 -44.10 -10.73
N ALA A 28 -12.22 -45.04 -11.62
CA ALA A 28 -13.20 -45.58 -12.56
C ALA A 28 -14.40 -46.21 -11.83
N SER A 29 -14.13 -46.97 -10.76
CA SER A 29 -15.19 -47.58 -9.93
C SER A 29 -16.02 -46.55 -9.19
N LYS A 30 -15.40 -45.49 -8.63
CA LYS A 30 -16.11 -44.36 -7.99
C LYS A 30 -16.99 -43.61 -8.98
N ILE A 31 -16.47 -43.28 -10.17
CA ILE A 31 -17.23 -42.58 -11.22
C ILE A 31 -18.48 -43.37 -11.59
N LEU A 32 -18.35 -44.68 -11.80
CA LEU A 32 -19.49 -45.57 -12.11
C LEU A 32 -20.47 -45.79 -10.94
N SER A 33 -20.08 -45.45 -9.71
CA SER A 33 -20.95 -45.55 -8.51
C SER A 33 -21.67 -44.24 -8.17
N ASN A 34 -21.21 -43.13 -8.75
CA ASN A 34 -21.79 -41.80 -8.62
C ASN A 34 -22.53 -41.44 -9.93
N ASP A 35 -22.37 -40.20 -10.42
CA ASP A 35 -23.10 -39.66 -11.58
C ASP A 35 -22.62 -40.19 -12.95
N GLY A 36 -21.60 -41.05 -12.99
CA GLY A 36 -21.03 -41.60 -14.23
C GLY A 36 -20.25 -40.59 -15.09
N ALA A 37 -20.18 -39.31 -14.74
CA ALA A 37 -19.57 -38.28 -15.58
C ALA A 37 -18.02 -38.38 -15.66
N CYS A 38 -17.47 -38.14 -16.86
CA CYS A 38 -16.03 -38.02 -17.04
C CYS A 38 -15.49 -36.71 -16.40
N PRO A 39 -14.50 -36.76 -15.49
CA PRO A 39 -14.02 -35.58 -14.75
C PRO A 39 -13.21 -34.56 -15.59
N ILE A 40 -13.09 -34.77 -16.91
CA ILE A 40 -12.34 -33.89 -17.83
C ILE A 40 -13.25 -33.23 -18.89
N CYS A 41 -14.29 -33.93 -19.35
CA CYS A 41 -15.14 -33.47 -20.45
C CYS A 41 -16.64 -33.67 -20.22
N ASP A 42 -17.04 -34.05 -19.00
CA ASP A 42 -18.42 -34.24 -18.53
C ASP A 42 -19.27 -35.24 -19.35
N GLN A 43 -18.66 -35.98 -20.30
CA GLN A 43 -19.34 -37.05 -21.00
C GLN A 43 -19.80 -38.13 -20.01
N VAL A 44 -21.09 -38.47 -20.06
CA VAL A 44 -21.65 -39.58 -19.27
C VAL A 44 -21.00 -40.89 -19.70
N LEU A 45 -20.41 -41.58 -18.72
CA LEU A 45 -19.77 -42.88 -18.88
C LEU A 45 -20.63 -43.97 -18.24
N SER A 46 -20.46 -45.19 -18.74
CA SER A 46 -21.08 -46.39 -18.21
C SER A 46 -20.08 -47.55 -18.28
N LYS A 47 -20.40 -48.68 -17.66
CA LYS A 47 -19.53 -49.86 -17.67
C LYS A 47 -19.21 -50.40 -19.08
N SER A 48 -20.03 -50.10 -20.08
CA SER A 48 -19.75 -50.47 -21.48
C SER A 48 -18.80 -49.49 -22.19
N LEU A 49 -18.81 -48.21 -21.79
CA LEU A 49 -17.97 -47.11 -22.30
C LEU A 49 -16.59 -47.02 -21.61
N MET A 50 -16.39 -47.79 -20.55
CA MET A 50 -15.11 -48.00 -19.87
C MET A 50 -14.53 -49.38 -20.24
N LYS A 51 -13.22 -49.46 -20.49
CA LYS A 51 -12.51 -50.71 -20.76
C LYS A 51 -11.23 -50.80 -19.93
N PRO A 52 -11.00 -51.90 -19.18
CA PRO A 52 -9.70 -52.15 -18.58
C PRO A 52 -8.67 -52.32 -19.70
N VAL A 53 -7.48 -51.76 -19.50
CA VAL A 53 -6.33 -51.86 -20.40
C VAL A 53 -5.08 -52.17 -19.60
N ASP A 54 -4.24 -53.03 -20.16
CA ASP A 54 -2.86 -53.15 -19.74
C ASP A 54 -2.08 -51.98 -20.37
N ILE A 55 -1.33 -51.24 -19.56
CA ILE A 55 -0.49 -50.12 -20.00
C ILE A 55 1.00 -50.50 -20.07
N ASN A 56 1.34 -51.73 -19.71
CA ASN A 56 2.67 -52.33 -19.85
C ASN A 56 2.56 -53.82 -20.27
N PRO A 57 1.91 -54.12 -21.42
CA PRO A 57 1.82 -55.48 -21.93
C PRO A 57 3.20 -56.02 -22.33
N ASN A 58 3.36 -57.34 -22.30
CA ASN A 58 4.61 -58.00 -22.70
C ASN A 58 4.71 -58.20 -24.23
N ASP A 59 5.91 -58.51 -24.71
CA ASP A 59 6.18 -58.67 -26.15
C ASP A 59 5.36 -59.80 -26.79
N GLU A 60 5.09 -60.88 -26.06
CA GLU A 60 4.24 -61.98 -26.55
C GLU A 60 2.82 -61.50 -26.86
N TRP A 61 2.20 -60.77 -25.92
CA TRP A 61 0.88 -60.16 -26.13
C TRP A 61 0.89 -59.16 -27.28
N VAL A 62 1.93 -58.31 -27.36
CA VAL A 62 2.06 -57.31 -28.43
C VAL A 62 2.18 -57.98 -29.81
N ASN A 63 3.03 -59.00 -29.93
CA ASN A 63 3.20 -59.76 -31.17
C ASN A 63 1.89 -60.47 -31.58
N MET A 64 1.20 -61.11 -30.63
CA MET A 64 -0.09 -61.77 -30.88
C MET A 64 -1.19 -60.77 -31.29
N ALA A 65 -1.23 -59.58 -30.67
CA ALA A 65 -2.21 -58.54 -30.99
C ALA A 65 -1.98 -57.91 -32.39
N MET A 66 -0.77 -57.98 -32.93
CA MET A 66 -0.44 -57.48 -34.27
C MET A 66 -0.52 -58.56 -35.37
N ALA A 67 -0.62 -59.84 -35.02
CA ALA A 67 -0.64 -60.94 -35.98
C ALA A 67 -1.81 -60.82 -36.97
N GLY A 68 -1.52 -60.83 -38.28
CA GLY A 68 -2.51 -60.68 -39.35
C GLY A 68 -3.02 -59.23 -39.57
N VAL A 69 -2.58 -58.26 -38.78
CA VAL A 69 -2.94 -56.85 -38.98
C VAL A 69 -2.09 -56.24 -40.09
N SER A 70 -2.71 -55.58 -41.07
CA SER A 70 -1.96 -54.99 -42.19
C SER A 70 -1.07 -53.81 -41.75
N PRO A 71 0.09 -53.58 -42.40
CA PRO A 71 0.98 -52.46 -42.04
C PRO A 71 0.31 -51.10 -42.03
N GLN A 72 -0.67 -50.85 -42.91
CA GLN A 72 -1.43 -49.60 -42.94
C GLN A 72 -2.26 -49.39 -41.66
N ILE A 73 -2.85 -50.46 -41.11
CA ILE A 73 -3.62 -50.40 -39.86
C ILE A 73 -2.68 -50.22 -38.66
N LEU A 74 -1.51 -50.88 -38.66
CA LEU A 74 -0.48 -50.71 -37.63
C LEU A 74 0.01 -49.26 -37.57
N MET A 75 0.41 -48.67 -38.71
CA MET A 75 0.87 -47.28 -38.78
C MET A 75 -0.20 -46.28 -38.33
N LYS A 76 -1.46 -46.50 -38.73
CA LYS A 76 -2.60 -45.68 -38.28
C LYS A 76 -2.86 -45.79 -36.77
N SER A 77 -2.61 -46.97 -36.19
CA SER A 77 -2.78 -47.23 -34.75
C SER A 77 -1.63 -46.64 -33.93
N ALA A 78 -0.39 -46.74 -34.41
CA ALA A 78 0.77 -46.08 -33.84
C ALA A 78 0.59 -44.55 -33.81
N TYR A 79 0.15 -43.95 -34.92
CA TYR A 79 -0.17 -42.51 -34.97
C TYR A 79 -1.22 -42.12 -33.92
N LYS A 80 -2.32 -42.88 -33.79
CA LYS A 80 -3.34 -42.63 -32.76
C LYS A 80 -2.77 -42.74 -31.34
N SER A 81 -1.88 -43.70 -31.09
CA SER A 81 -1.22 -43.87 -29.79
C SER A 81 -0.34 -42.66 -29.43
N VAL A 82 0.46 -42.17 -30.39
CA VAL A 82 1.28 -40.95 -30.24
C VAL A 82 0.40 -39.73 -29.95
N MET A 83 -0.66 -39.50 -30.73
CA MET A 83 -1.59 -38.38 -30.51
C MET A 83 -2.28 -38.45 -29.14
N PHE A 84 -2.66 -39.65 -28.68
CA PHE A 84 -3.20 -39.86 -27.34
C PHE A 84 -2.17 -39.51 -26.26
N TYR A 85 -0.92 -39.96 -26.40
CA TYR A 85 0.14 -39.68 -25.43
C TYR A 85 0.49 -38.18 -25.36
N MET A 86 0.49 -37.49 -26.50
CA MET A 86 0.64 -36.03 -26.58
C MET A 86 -0.50 -35.32 -25.87
N GLY A 87 -1.76 -35.61 -26.21
CA GLY A 87 -2.91 -34.98 -25.57
C GLY A 87 -2.98 -35.22 -24.05
N GLN A 88 -2.49 -36.37 -23.59
CA GLN A 88 -2.36 -36.67 -22.16
C GLN A 88 -1.28 -35.84 -21.46
N LYS A 89 -0.19 -35.48 -22.17
CA LYS A 89 0.83 -34.54 -21.68
C LYS A 89 0.33 -33.10 -21.68
N ASP A 90 -0.41 -32.68 -22.71
CA ASP A 90 -1.04 -31.37 -22.78
C ASP A 90 -2.05 -31.19 -21.64
N LEU A 91 -2.87 -32.21 -21.36
CA LEU A 91 -3.84 -32.19 -20.26
C LEU A 91 -3.15 -32.14 -18.88
N GLU A 92 -2.06 -32.90 -18.69
CA GLU A 92 -1.24 -32.83 -17.47
C GLU A 92 -0.65 -31.43 -17.26
N MET A 93 -0.18 -30.79 -18.32
CA MET A 93 0.32 -29.41 -18.31
C MET A 93 -0.80 -28.41 -18.05
N GLN A 94 -1.97 -28.56 -18.66
CA GLN A 94 -3.13 -27.69 -18.49
C GLN A 94 -3.62 -27.69 -17.04
N VAL A 95 -3.71 -28.86 -16.39
CA VAL A 95 -4.12 -28.94 -14.97
C VAL A 95 -3.08 -28.31 -14.04
N LYS A 96 -1.78 -28.51 -14.30
CA LYS A 96 -0.70 -27.81 -13.58
C LYS A 96 -0.79 -26.29 -13.75
N MET A 97 -0.99 -25.82 -14.98
CA MET A 97 -1.13 -24.39 -15.30
C MET A 97 -2.37 -23.79 -14.61
N ASN A 98 -3.53 -24.44 -14.69
CA ASN A 98 -4.77 -24.00 -14.03
C ASN A 98 -4.59 -23.84 -12.52
N LYS A 99 -3.85 -24.74 -11.87
CA LYS A 99 -3.51 -24.63 -10.43
C LYS A 99 -2.66 -23.40 -10.14
N VAL A 100 -1.64 -23.11 -10.96
CA VAL A 100 -0.78 -21.93 -10.82
C VAL A 100 -1.56 -20.63 -11.07
N VAL A 101 -2.39 -20.59 -12.12
CA VAL A 101 -3.27 -19.46 -12.44
C VAL A 101 -4.27 -19.19 -11.31
N GLY A 102 -4.89 -20.24 -10.76
CA GLY A 102 -5.79 -20.12 -9.60
C GLY A 102 -5.10 -19.57 -8.36
N GLN A 103 -3.89 -20.03 -8.04
CA GLN A 103 -3.08 -19.51 -6.93
C GLN A 103 -2.65 -18.04 -7.17
N CYS A 104 -2.30 -17.67 -8.40
CA CYS A 104 -1.96 -16.30 -8.76
C CYS A 104 -3.18 -15.38 -8.59
N ARG A 105 -4.35 -15.81 -9.10
CA ARG A 105 -5.62 -15.09 -8.96
C ARG A 105 -5.99 -14.85 -7.49
N GLN A 106 -5.95 -15.90 -6.65
CA GLN A 106 -6.22 -15.77 -5.21
C GLN A 106 -5.28 -14.77 -4.50
N LYS A 107 -3.99 -14.77 -4.86
CA LYS A 107 -3.02 -13.79 -4.33
C LYS A 107 -3.33 -12.36 -4.78
N CYS A 108 -3.75 -12.17 -6.03
CA CYS A 108 -4.17 -10.86 -6.54
C CYS A 108 -5.44 -10.35 -5.84
N GLU A 109 -6.46 -11.21 -5.69
CA GLU A 109 -7.72 -10.89 -4.99
C GLU A 109 -7.46 -10.51 -3.52
N ALA A 110 -6.69 -11.31 -2.78
CA ALA A 110 -6.33 -11.02 -1.38
C ALA A 110 -5.43 -9.77 -1.22
N MET A 111 -4.64 -9.41 -2.24
CA MET A 111 -3.86 -8.17 -2.25
C MET A 111 -4.77 -6.96 -2.51
N GLN A 112 -5.71 -7.08 -3.46
CA GLN A 112 -6.67 -6.04 -3.80
C GLN A 112 -7.61 -5.73 -2.61
N GLU A 113 -8.09 -6.76 -1.91
CA GLU A 113 -8.88 -6.61 -0.69
C GLU A 113 -8.15 -5.77 0.38
N LYS A 114 -6.89 -6.11 0.68
CA LYS A 114 -6.05 -5.36 1.63
C LYS A 114 -5.79 -3.92 1.21
N PHE A 115 -5.63 -3.65 -0.08
CA PHE A 115 -5.50 -2.28 -0.56
C PHE A 115 -6.80 -1.49 -0.40
N THR A 116 -7.96 -2.10 -0.70
CA THR A 116 -9.27 -1.47 -0.48
C THR A 116 -9.49 -1.17 1.01
N GLU A 117 -9.22 -2.13 1.91
CA GLU A 117 -9.32 -1.97 3.36
C GLU A 117 -8.43 -0.80 3.86
N LYS A 118 -7.20 -0.70 3.36
CA LYS A 118 -6.28 0.40 3.72
C LYS A 118 -6.76 1.76 3.19
N MET A 119 -7.32 1.80 1.99
CA MET A 119 -7.91 3.03 1.44
C MET A 119 -9.12 3.49 2.27
N GLU A 120 -9.98 2.57 2.71
CA GLU A 120 -11.13 2.88 3.56
C GLU A 120 -10.70 3.37 4.96
N GLN A 121 -9.67 2.75 5.55
CA GLN A 121 -9.06 3.23 6.81
C GLN A 121 -8.52 4.66 6.68
N ILE A 122 -7.78 4.96 5.61
CA ILE A 122 -7.24 6.29 5.34
C ILE A 122 -8.39 7.30 5.12
N TYR A 123 -9.40 6.93 4.33
CA TYR A 123 -10.55 7.80 4.05
C TYR A 123 -11.34 8.12 5.33
N THR A 124 -11.57 7.14 6.18
CA THR A 124 -12.24 7.30 7.49
C THR A 124 -11.43 8.20 8.43
N ALA A 125 -10.11 7.99 8.51
CA ALA A 125 -9.21 8.82 9.31
C ALA A 125 -9.16 10.28 8.80
N TYR A 126 -9.13 10.47 7.49
CA TYR A 126 -9.18 11.78 6.85
C TYR A 126 -10.49 12.51 7.17
N GLN A 127 -11.65 11.89 6.94
CA GLN A 127 -12.95 12.47 7.27
C GLN A 127 -13.06 12.86 8.76
N LYS A 128 -12.54 12.01 9.67
CA LYS A 128 -12.51 12.30 11.11
C LYS A 128 -11.66 13.53 11.42
N MET A 129 -10.51 13.69 10.75
CA MET A 129 -9.66 14.87 10.91
C MET A 129 -10.33 16.12 10.34
N THR A 130 -10.93 16.06 9.15
CA THR A 130 -11.67 17.18 8.55
C THR A 130 -12.74 17.73 9.49
N LYS A 131 -13.56 16.85 10.09
CA LYS A 131 -14.58 17.25 11.09
C LYS A 131 -13.95 17.89 12.32
N ARG A 132 -12.78 17.42 12.77
CA ARG A 132 -12.08 18.02 13.92
C ARG A 132 -11.51 19.40 13.61
N CYS A 133 -10.98 19.62 12.40
CA CYS A 133 -10.56 20.93 11.94
C CYS A 133 -11.74 21.91 11.93
N GLN A 134 -12.87 21.53 11.33
CA GLN A 134 -14.09 22.35 11.28
C GLN A 134 -14.60 22.75 12.68
N MET A 135 -14.62 21.82 13.64
CA MET A 135 -15.00 22.15 15.03
C MET A 135 -14.01 23.11 15.70
N MET A 136 -12.70 22.94 15.48
CA MET A 136 -11.66 23.82 16.01
C MET A 136 -11.70 25.22 15.38
N GLU A 137 -11.97 25.32 14.08
CA GLU A 137 -12.17 26.58 13.37
C GLU A 137 -13.38 27.35 13.93
N GLN A 138 -14.49 26.65 14.20
CA GLN A 138 -15.67 27.24 14.85
C GLN A 138 -15.40 27.67 16.31
N GLU A 139 -14.65 26.88 17.07
CA GLU A 139 -14.23 27.23 18.44
C GLU A 139 -13.33 28.48 18.46
N LEU A 140 -12.38 28.58 17.53
CA LEU A 140 -11.54 29.78 17.35
C LEU A 140 -12.37 31.02 16.96
N GLU A 141 -13.38 30.87 16.10
CA GLU A 141 -14.28 31.98 15.73
C GLU A 141 -15.08 32.48 16.95
N ASN A 142 -15.61 31.56 17.75
CA ASN A 142 -16.35 31.89 18.98
C ASN A 142 -15.45 32.58 20.01
N LEU A 143 -14.28 32.01 20.32
CA LEU A 143 -13.31 32.62 21.25
C LEU A 143 -12.82 34.00 20.77
N THR A 144 -12.76 34.23 19.46
CA THR A 144 -12.43 35.54 18.90
C THR A 144 -13.53 36.57 19.16
N LYS A 145 -14.81 36.19 19.01
CA LYS A 145 -15.96 37.05 19.35
C LYS A 145 -16.01 37.35 20.85
N ASP A 146 -15.88 36.33 21.70
CA ASP A 146 -15.88 36.48 23.16
C ASP A 146 -14.76 37.42 23.62
N LYS A 147 -13.55 37.27 23.07
CA LYS A 147 -12.42 38.17 23.33
C LYS A 147 -12.73 39.61 22.96
N GLN A 148 -13.36 39.85 21.80
CA GLN A 148 -13.73 41.19 21.37
C GLN A 148 -14.77 41.80 22.32
N GLU A 149 -15.83 41.05 22.67
CA GLU A 149 -16.87 41.51 23.60
C GLU A 149 -16.29 41.84 24.99
N LEU A 150 -15.37 41.00 25.50
CA LEU A 150 -14.63 41.26 26.74
C LEU A 150 -13.78 42.52 26.66
N GLN A 151 -13.09 42.75 25.54
CA GLN A 151 -12.28 43.95 25.32
C GLN A 151 -13.13 45.23 25.27
N GLU A 152 -14.29 45.17 24.61
CA GLU A 152 -15.27 46.25 24.56
C GLU A 152 -15.83 46.56 25.97
N LYS A 153 -16.29 45.54 26.72
CA LYS A 153 -16.75 45.67 28.11
C LYS A 153 -15.68 46.26 29.04
N PHE A 154 -14.41 45.83 28.89
CA PHE A 154 -13.30 46.37 29.67
C PHE A 154 -13.03 47.84 29.35
N SER A 155 -13.06 48.22 28.07
CA SER A 155 -12.88 49.61 27.64
C SER A 155 -13.96 50.54 28.20
N GLU A 156 -15.23 50.08 28.21
CA GLU A 156 -16.36 50.81 28.78
C GLU A 156 -16.24 50.89 30.31
N LYS A 157 -15.82 49.83 31.00
CA LYS A 157 -15.53 49.90 32.44
C LYS A 157 -14.40 50.87 32.77
N CYS A 158 -13.38 51.00 31.92
CA CYS A 158 -12.31 52.00 32.08
C CYS A 158 -12.77 53.43 31.80
N ARG A 159 -13.82 53.62 30.99
CA ARG A 159 -14.50 54.91 30.80
C ARG A 159 -15.36 55.27 32.02
N GLN A 160 -16.14 54.31 32.52
CA GLN A 160 -16.96 54.47 33.73
C GLN A 160 -16.10 54.78 34.97
N LYS A 161 -14.97 54.08 35.14
CA LYS A 161 -14.02 54.35 36.23
C LYS A 161 -13.51 55.79 36.20
N ARG A 162 -13.01 56.26 35.05
CA ARG A 162 -12.48 57.64 34.91
C ARG A 162 -13.53 58.69 35.27
N LYS A 163 -14.77 58.54 34.80
CA LYS A 163 -15.87 59.44 35.17
C LYS A 163 -16.16 59.43 36.68
N LEU A 164 -16.05 58.27 37.33
CA LEU A 164 -16.25 58.14 38.77
C LEU A 164 -15.11 58.79 39.57
N ASP A 165 -13.86 58.58 39.13
CA ASP A 165 -12.67 59.20 39.70
C ASP A 165 -12.76 60.75 39.60
N GLU A 166 -13.14 61.27 38.41
CA GLU A 166 -13.38 62.70 38.15
C GLU A 166 -14.46 63.30 39.08
N MET A 167 -15.59 62.61 39.27
CA MET A 167 -16.66 63.05 40.18
C MET A 167 -16.23 63.00 41.65
N TYR A 168 -15.42 62.01 42.05
CA TYR A 168 -14.90 61.90 43.41
C TYR A 168 -13.93 63.04 43.73
N ASP A 169 -13.03 63.36 42.79
CA ASP A 169 -12.10 64.49 42.95
C ASP A 169 -12.84 65.84 42.96
N GLN A 170 -13.92 66.02 42.18
CA GLN A 170 -14.80 67.18 42.27
C GLN A 170 -15.42 67.32 43.68
N ALA A 171 -16.09 66.28 44.19
CA ALA A 171 -16.71 66.31 45.52
C ALA A 171 -15.67 66.55 46.64
N ARG A 172 -14.46 65.98 46.50
CA ARG A 172 -13.35 66.25 47.42
C ARG A 172 -12.93 67.72 47.39
N ASN A 173 -12.74 68.29 46.20
CA ASN A 173 -12.37 69.69 46.02
C ASN A 173 -13.44 70.64 46.58
N GLU A 174 -14.73 70.32 46.43
CA GLU A 174 -15.84 71.06 47.05
C GLU A 174 -15.78 71.02 48.58
N ILE A 175 -15.53 69.84 49.18
CA ILE A 175 -15.35 69.70 50.64
C ILE A 175 -14.14 70.51 51.13
N GLU A 176 -13.02 70.49 50.40
CA GLU A 176 -11.85 71.30 50.74
C GLU A 176 -12.11 72.81 50.56
N SER A 177 -12.89 73.22 49.56
CA SER A 177 -13.29 74.61 49.33
C SER A 177 -14.21 75.14 50.43
N MET A 178 -15.23 74.35 50.83
CA MET A 178 -16.10 74.65 51.96
C MET A 178 -15.31 74.77 53.27
N LYS A 179 -14.33 73.89 53.51
CA LYS A 179 -13.44 74.00 54.68
C LYS A 179 -12.60 75.28 54.67
N ARG A 180 -12.04 75.68 53.52
CA ARG A 180 -11.25 76.93 53.39
C ARG A 180 -12.11 78.18 53.59
N THR A 181 -13.32 78.19 53.04
CA THR A 181 -14.27 79.33 53.18
C THR A 181 -14.85 79.43 54.60
N ALA A 182 -15.00 78.32 55.33
CA ALA A 182 -15.42 78.33 56.73
C ALA A 182 -14.33 78.80 57.74
N ILE A 183 -13.09 79.01 57.30
CA ILE A 183 -11.92 79.23 58.19
C ILE A 183 -11.28 80.63 58.04
N GLN A 184 -11.71 81.48 57.09
CA GLN A 184 -11.19 82.86 56.98
C GLN A 184 -12.03 83.91 57.72
N PRO A 185 -11.50 84.55 58.79
CA PRO A 185 -11.80 85.95 59.07
C PRO A 185 -11.06 86.85 58.06
N ALA A 186 -11.63 88.01 57.74
CA ALA A 186 -11.01 88.96 56.80
C ALA A 186 -9.75 89.60 57.39
N HIS A 187 -8.67 89.73 56.60
CA HIS A 187 -7.95 91.01 56.39
C HIS A 187 -6.86 90.95 55.30
N HIS A 188 -6.53 92.12 54.76
CA HIS A 188 -5.50 92.38 53.74
C HIS A 188 -4.09 92.65 54.32
N PHE A 189 -3.10 92.79 53.41
CA PHE A 189 -1.71 93.31 53.59
C PHE A 189 -0.69 92.31 54.21
N PHE A 190 0.61 92.30 53.87
CA PHE A 190 1.51 93.21 53.12
C PHE A 190 2.45 92.50 52.11
N GLN A 191 3.13 93.26 51.24
CA GLN A 191 4.25 92.82 50.37
C GLN A 191 5.65 93.07 51.00
N ARG A 192 6.69 92.54 50.31
CA ARG A 192 8.04 93.14 50.04
C ARG A 192 9.27 92.60 50.87
N PRO A 193 10.56 92.76 50.43
CA PRO A 193 11.25 91.89 49.44
C PRO A 193 12.75 91.50 49.72
N GLU A 194 13.34 90.65 48.85
CA GLU A 194 14.79 90.60 48.39
C GLU A 194 15.95 90.31 49.40
N PRO A 195 17.20 89.99 48.97
CA PRO A 195 17.69 89.19 47.80
C PRO A 195 18.86 88.19 48.09
N ASP A 196 19.21 87.38 47.06
CA ASP A 196 20.50 86.77 46.64
C ASP A 196 21.59 86.21 47.61
N LEU A 197 22.14 85.02 47.29
CA LEU A 197 23.45 84.83 46.62
C LEU A 197 23.99 83.36 46.61
N PHE A 198 24.88 83.09 45.64
CA PHE A 198 25.86 81.98 45.48
C PHE A 198 25.50 80.61 44.85
N THR A 199 25.88 80.50 43.58
CA THR A 199 26.47 79.36 42.83
C THR A 199 27.41 78.48 43.68
N ASN A 200 27.70 77.20 43.37
CA ASN A 200 28.13 76.67 42.07
C ASN A 200 28.07 75.12 41.96
N SER A 201 28.41 74.59 40.77
CA SER A 201 28.28 73.19 40.33
C SER A 201 29.38 72.20 40.79
N ALA A 202 29.02 70.92 40.90
CA ALA A 202 29.92 69.77 40.71
C ALA A 202 29.12 68.48 40.38
N ALA A 203 29.62 67.66 39.45
CA ALA A 203 29.00 66.39 39.07
C ALA A 203 29.61 65.20 39.85
N ARG A 204 28.80 64.18 40.20
CA ARG A 204 29.27 62.80 40.42
C ARG A 204 28.15 61.77 40.36
N LEU A 205 28.50 60.56 39.90
CA LEU A 205 27.62 59.38 39.85
C LEU A 205 27.62 58.60 41.17
N ASP A 206 26.46 58.06 41.54
CA ASP A 206 26.21 56.75 42.20
C ASP A 206 24.68 56.52 42.09
N ASN A 207 24.11 55.46 41.50
CA ASN A 207 24.22 54.01 41.69
C ASN A 207 23.78 53.50 43.09
N ARG A 208 22.53 52.98 43.19
CA ARG A 208 22.29 51.63 43.74
C ARG A 208 20.87 51.09 43.56
N ASP A 209 20.82 49.76 43.45
CA ASP A 209 19.64 48.90 43.19
C ASP A 209 18.73 48.65 44.40
N PRO A 210 17.55 48.02 44.17
CA PRO A 210 16.92 47.13 45.14
C PRO A 210 17.23 45.64 44.84
N ILE A 211 18.01 45.03 45.74
CA ILE A 211 18.34 43.60 45.76
C ILE A 211 17.24 42.78 46.48
N ARG A 212 16.56 41.93 45.71
CA ARG A 212 16.51 40.43 45.83
C ARG A 212 15.84 39.71 47.02
N LYS A 213 14.96 38.75 46.68
CA LYS A 213 14.77 37.35 47.19
C LYS A 213 13.45 36.81 46.56
N GLY A 214 13.32 35.69 45.83
CA GLY A 214 14.10 34.43 45.66
C GLY A 214 13.49 33.28 46.49
N PRO A 215 13.53 31.96 46.14
CA PRO A 215 14.27 31.20 45.07
C PRO A 215 13.35 30.46 44.03
N ARG A 216 13.75 30.08 42.80
CA ARG A 216 14.68 29.01 42.28
C ARG A 216 13.98 27.62 42.21
N ASP A 217 14.18 26.68 41.26
CA ASP A 217 15.28 26.27 40.34
C ASP A 217 14.68 25.69 39.02
N ASP A 218 15.34 25.49 37.86
CA ASP A 218 16.64 25.92 37.27
C ASP A 218 16.55 25.78 35.71
N MET A 219 17.34 26.50 34.87
CA MET A 219 18.67 26.14 34.27
C MET A 219 18.64 24.93 33.31
N TRP A 220 19.02 25.00 32.02
CA TRP A 220 20.23 25.58 31.39
C TRP A 220 20.01 26.06 29.91
N PRO A 221 20.94 26.84 29.30
CA PRO A 221 20.82 27.32 27.91
C PRO A 221 21.84 26.76 26.86
N THR A 222 21.30 26.48 25.66
CA THR A 222 21.81 26.68 24.28
C THR A 222 23.15 26.11 23.77
N ARG A 223 23.09 25.36 22.65
CA ARG A 223 24.03 25.51 21.51
C ARG A 223 23.43 25.06 20.15
N HIS A 224 23.83 25.74 19.07
CA HIS A 224 23.45 25.45 17.67
C HIS A 224 23.92 24.09 17.16
N ASN A 225 23.13 23.45 16.29
CA ASN A 225 23.66 22.87 15.04
C ASN A 225 22.57 22.73 13.94
N SER A 226 22.98 22.75 12.67
CA SER A 226 22.13 22.65 11.48
C SER A 226 22.41 21.38 10.66
N SER A 227 21.37 20.72 10.14
CA SER A 227 21.35 19.88 8.91
C SER A 227 19.95 19.23 8.83
N ASN A 228 19.09 19.49 7.83
CA ASN A 228 19.19 19.29 6.39
C ASN A 228 19.25 17.80 5.99
N SER A 229 18.09 17.24 5.63
CA SER A 229 17.91 15.83 5.26
C SER A 229 17.95 15.64 3.74
N THR A 230 19.04 15.06 3.24
CA THR A 230 19.19 14.66 1.83
C THR A 230 19.32 13.15 1.75
N PHE A 231 18.46 12.51 0.94
CA PHE A 231 18.60 11.09 0.61
C PHE A 231 19.65 10.90 -0.48
N ASP A 232 20.61 10.01 -0.25
CA ASP A 232 21.30 9.30 -1.34
C ASP A 232 21.71 7.90 -0.84
N MET A 233 21.68 6.90 -1.72
CA MET A 233 22.06 5.53 -1.38
C MET A 233 22.81 4.88 -2.54
N SER A 234 24.14 4.80 -2.40
CA SER A 234 25.00 3.93 -3.21
C SER A 234 26.37 3.75 -2.54
N GLY A 235 26.91 2.52 -2.60
CA GLY A 235 28.36 2.28 -2.44
C GLY A 235 28.80 1.34 -1.32
N GLY A 236 29.02 0.07 -1.67
CA GLY A 236 30.31 -0.62 -1.51
C GLY A 236 30.91 -0.89 -0.11
N SER A 237 31.14 -2.18 0.18
CA SER A 237 31.94 -2.68 1.31
C SER A 237 33.43 -2.30 1.24
N PRO A 238 34.19 -2.50 2.33
CA PRO A 238 35.23 -3.55 2.26
C PRO A 238 35.31 -4.47 3.51
N ALA A 239 36.12 -5.52 3.40
CA ALA A 239 36.08 -6.73 4.23
C ALA A 239 37.16 -6.85 5.33
N ARG A 240 37.01 -7.84 6.23
CA ARG A 240 38.12 -8.62 6.83
C ARG A 240 37.72 -10.10 7.04
N GLN A 241 38.68 -11.01 6.83
CA GLN A 241 38.61 -12.46 7.10
C GLN A 241 39.13 -12.81 8.51
N PRO A 242 39.14 -14.10 8.91
CA PRO A 242 40.41 -14.83 8.78
C PRO A 242 40.35 -16.34 8.39
N ALA A 243 41.42 -16.77 7.71
CA ALA A 243 42.08 -18.10 7.68
C ALA A 243 41.38 -19.38 7.15
N MET A 244 42.17 -20.19 6.43
CA MET A 244 41.87 -21.49 5.77
C MET A 244 42.41 -22.69 6.58
N PRO A 245 42.17 -23.97 6.17
CA PRO A 245 43.08 -24.63 5.22
C PRO A 245 42.42 -25.27 3.97
N THR A 246 43.29 -25.68 3.03
CA THR A 246 43.14 -26.36 1.71
C THR A 246 42.33 -27.68 1.73
N GLU A 247 41.83 -28.25 0.61
CA GLU A 247 42.57 -28.64 -0.63
C GLU A 247 41.66 -28.93 -1.87
N THR A 248 42.24 -28.90 -3.09
CA THR A 248 41.85 -29.53 -4.41
C THR A 248 40.38 -29.52 -4.94
N GLY A 249 40.05 -29.27 -6.24
CA GLY A 249 40.79 -28.86 -7.44
C GLY A 249 39.95 -28.93 -8.76
N ASN A 250 40.49 -28.39 -9.88
CA ASN A 250 40.16 -28.59 -11.32
C ASN A 250 39.01 -27.86 -12.10
N ASN A 251 39.47 -26.94 -12.99
CA ASN A 251 39.30 -26.88 -14.47
C ASN A 251 38.03 -26.38 -15.25
N ARG A 252 38.28 -25.30 -16.04
CA ARG A 252 37.93 -25.05 -17.48
C ARG A 252 36.44 -24.88 -17.91
N MET A 253 36.07 -24.25 -19.04
CA MET A 253 36.48 -23.11 -19.92
C MET A 253 35.65 -23.23 -21.23
N HIS A 254 35.56 -22.15 -22.03
CA HIS A 254 34.77 -21.98 -23.29
C HIS A 254 33.22 -21.81 -23.16
N GLY A 255 32.54 -20.97 -23.96
CA GLY A 255 33.04 -19.94 -24.88
C GLY A 255 32.01 -19.43 -25.92
N GLY A 256 32.01 -18.11 -26.18
CA GLY A 256 31.77 -17.52 -27.52
C GLY A 256 30.35 -17.03 -27.90
N GLY A 257 30.28 -15.96 -28.71
CA GLY A 257 29.08 -15.55 -29.47
C GLY A 257 28.72 -14.04 -29.39
N GLN A 258 28.90 -13.29 -30.48
CA GLN A 258 28.52 -11.86 -30.62
C GLN A 258 27.17 -11.70 -31.35
N ALA A 259 26.50 -10.56 -31.17
CA ALA A 259 25.40 -10.08 -32.02
C ALA A 259 25.92 -9.09 -33.10
N PRO A 260 25.14 -8.78 -34.16
CA PRO A 260 24.53 -7.44 -34.22
C PRO A 260 23.18 -7.32 -35.02
N PHE A 261 22.69 -6.07 -35.15
CA PHE A 261 21.43 -5.56 -35.77
C PHE A 261 20.15 -5.67 -34.91
N GLY A 262 19.41 -4.58 -34.62
CA GLY A 262 19.68 -3.17 -34.93
C GLY A 262 18.74 -2.13 -34.25
N THR A 263 19.21 -0.89 -34.23
CA THR A 263 18.44 0.39 -34.19
C THR A 263 17.47 0.70 -33.03
N ARG A 264 18.04 1.07 -31.88
CA ARG A 264 17.85 2.37 -31.20
C ARG A 264 16.53 3.14 -31.42
N HIS A 265 15.65 3.16 -30.41
CA HIS A 265 14.96 4.37 -29.95
C HIS A 265 14.66 4.32 -28.44
N GLY A 266 14.71 5.49 -27.80
CA GLY A 266 14.33 5.75 -26.41
C GLY A 266 14.57 7.24 -26.09
N PRO A 267 14.19 7.74 -24.92
CA PRO A 267 13.44 7.08 -23.84
C PRO A 267 12.01 7.63 -23.70
N ALA A 268 11.06 6.78 -23.31
CA ALA A 268 9.78 7.22 -22.77
C ALA A 268 9.60 6.59 -21.39
N THR A 269 9.52 7.44 -20.36
CA THR A 269 9.22 7.06 -18.96
C THR A 269 7.75 6.66 -18.83
N GLY A 270 7.41 5.51 -19.43
CA GLY A 270 6.06 4.95 -19.42
C GLY A 270 5.64 4.50 -18.02
N ASN A 271 4.65 5.19 -17.45
CA ASN A 271 4.09 4.88 -16.14
C ASN A 271 3.54 3.42 -16.12
N PRO A 272 4.06 2.51 -15.26
CA PRO A 272 3.72 1.08 -15.30
C PRO A 272 2.23 0.77 -15.06
N SER A 273 1.50 1.73 -14.48
CA SER A 273 0.04 1.70 -14.33
C SER A 273 -0.72 1.56 -15.67
N MET A 274 -0.24 2.17 -16.76
CA MET A 274 -0.94 2.17 -18.04
C MET A 274 -0.82 0.85 -18.79
N THR A 275 0.35 0.19 -18.74
CA THR A 275 0.57 -1.12 -19.37
C THR A 275 -0.34 -2.19 -18.76
N LEU A 276 -0.54 -2.15 -17.43
CA LEU A 276 -1.43 -3.10 -16.74
C LEU A 276 -2.91 -2.91 -17.12
N ARG A 277 -3.39 -1.67 -17.30
CA ARG A 277 -4.79 -1.42 -17.71
C ARG A 277 -5.12 -2.00 -19.08
N ASN A 278 -4.20 -1.91 -20.04
CA ASN A 278 -4.41 -2.42 -21.40
C ASN A 278 -4.46 -3.95 -21.48
N LEU A 279 -3.80 -4.65 -20.54
CA LEU A 279 -3.85 -6.12 -20.40
C LEU A 279 -5.15 -6.63 -19.74
N ILE A 280 -5.81 -5.81 -18.93
CA ILE A 280 -6.95 -6.23 -18.09
C ILE A 280 -8.33 -5.97 -18.75
N LEU A 281 -8.42 -5.05 -19.71
CA LEU A 281 -9.72 -4.53 -20.21
C LEU A 281 -10.00 -4.77 -21.71
N SER A 282 -9.25 -5.64 -22.39
CA SER A 282 -9.59 -6.04 -23.76
C SER A 282 -10.71 -7.10 -23.76
N PRO A 283 -11.92 -6.83 -24.29
CA PRO A 283 -12.97 -7.83 -24.36
C PRO A 283 -12.62 -8.88 -25.43
N ILE A 284 -12.34 -10.11 -24.98
CA ILE A 284 -12.10 -11.24 -25.88
C ILE A 284 -13.37 -11.51 -26.69
N LYS A 285 -13.35 -11.20 -27.99
CA LYS A 285 -14.38 -11.66 -28.93
C LYS A 285 -14.45 -13.18 -28.87
N ARG A 286 -15.62 -13.73 -28.53
CA ARG A 286 -15.91 -15.17 -28.66
C ARG A 286 -15.64 -15.63 -30.11
N PRO A 287 -14.91 -16.74 -30.33
CA PRO A 287 -14.96 -17.45 -31.59
C PRO A 287 -16.38 -18.02 -31.79
N GLN A 288 -17.08 -17.57 -32.83
CA GLN A 288 -18.31 -18.24 -33.27
C GLN A 288 -17.93 -19.52 -34.00
N LEU A 289 -18.26 -20.68 -33.43
CA LEU A 289 -18.11 -21.98 -34.09
C LEU A 289 -19.27 -22.21 -35.08
N THR A 290 -19.11 -21.75 -36.32
CA THR A 290 -19.99 -22.14 -37.43
C THR A 290 -19.56 -23.50 -38.00
N ARG A 291 -20.49 -24.46 -38.08
CA ARG A 291 -20.22 -25.86 -38.49
C ARG A 291 -21.19 -26.34 -39.59
N SER A 292 -20.78 -26.23 -40.87
CA SER A 292 -21.32 -26.93 -42.07
C SER A 292 -20.78 -26.22 -43.33
N ARG A 293 -20.45 -26.82 -44.49
CA ARG A 293 -20.44 -28.21 -45.03
C ARG A 293 -19.36 -28.26 -46.19
N PRO A 294 -19.19 -29.33 -47.01
CA PRO A 294 -17.92 -29.59 -47.71
C PRO A 294 -17.88 -29.26 -49.21
N GLN A 295 -16.65 -29.21 -49.76
CA GLN A 295 -16.32 -29.49 -51.17
C GLN A 295 -15.14 -30.48 -51.16
N MET A 296 -15.31 -31.71 -51.66
CA MET A 296 -15.19 -32.09 -53.08
C MET A 296 -13.75 -31.94 -53.58
N PHE A 297 -12.95 -33.01 -53.43
CA PHE A 297 -11.78 -33.25 -54.28
C PHE A 297 -12.14 -34.35 -55.28
N THR A 298 -11.90 -34.05 -56.55
CA THR A 298 -11.98 -34.97 -57.68
C THR A 298 -10.56 -35.17 -58.21
N LEU A 299 -10.27 -36.37 -58.74
CA LEU A 299 -8.98 -36.85 -59.25
C LEU A 299 -7.97 -37.24 -58.16
#